data_AF-A0A5M3N4K5-F1
#
_entry.id   AF-A0A5M3N4K5-F1
#
_cell.length_a   1.000
_cell.length_b   1.000
_cell.length_c   1.000
_cell.angle_alpha   90.00
_cell.angle_beta   90.00
_cell.angle_gamma   90.00
#
_symmetry.space_group_name_H-M   'P 1'
#
loop_
_entity.id
_entity.type
_entity.pdbx_description
1 polymer ?
#
loop_
_entity_poly.entity_id
_entity_poly.type
_entity_poly.pdbx_seq_one_letter_code
_entity_poly.pdbx_strand_id
1 'polypeptide(L)'
;FSPRLRGDHVWSAFVILALIRDARAHRRLLRVPHTGEQRVRFNAAMHDRNLRIIALGQREIQHHCKGCMRIYEEKEEGTESCQPVVSDGLTIGHPCCKTFRCTKSLDKIRNHWCPGCAKLCADQCAVENCVRKIVPTDNTKMTCDDETHVEMERKTVQRGQSMFVLTSRLTRSRISAPDFDAETDDDALVWYEVDALNRVTQRVDSHPVNVGVSDADADRPDRQIKPASAPALCPSKTPKRQRILLARRRTACEVTLIRPCGIILQRATMFGAEAVSNVLKMTKTSFSVPGARKPEMFIYDTACEAKQQAMNLDDDWWDDVHMVVDPWHLVTKHKTTHDFCQKYCNPASYPELMREDGKGWWFNTSVAEQTNVWLGSYHSILKEMLPIKYNFFLDEMIRLKNIDTIQTLKDRRLMPMYYPSDTEALESVLT
;
A
#
# COMPACT_ATOMS: atom_id res chain seq x y z
N PHE A 1 38.39 -14.11 10.59
CA PHE A 1 37.48 -12.97 10.80
C PHE A 1 37.77 -11.91 9.75
N SER A 2 36.78 -11.51 8.95
CA SER A 2 36.92 -10.38 8.02
C SER A 2 36.51 -9.11 8.75
N PRO A 3 37.32 -8.03 8.76
CA PRO A 3 36.96 -6.76 9.39
C PRO A 3 35.90 -5.99 8.59
N ARG A 4 35.52 -6.46 7.39
CA ARG A 4 34.55 -5.78 6.52
C ARG A 4 33.13 -6.25 6.81
N LEU A 5 32.29 -5.35 7.31
CA LEU A 5 30.84 -5.52 7.38
C LEU A 5 30.27 -5.72 5.98
N ARG A 6 29.37 -6.69 5.86
CA ARG A 6 28.64 -7.02 4.63
C ARG A 6 27.16 -6.82 4.88
N GLY A 7 26.37 -6.66 3.81
CA GLY A 7 24.92 -6.45 3.92
C GLY A 7 24.19 -7.58 4.67
N ASP A 8 24.64 -8.83 4.54
CA ASP A 8 24.08 -9.97 5.27
C ASP A 8 24.34 -9.91 6.78
N HIS A 9 25.48 -9.35 7.21
CA HIS A 9 25.77 -9.09 8.62
C HIS A 9 24.84 -8.01 9.18
N VAL A 10 24.67 -6.90 8.45
CA VAL A 10 23.78 -5.78 8.85
C VAL A 10 22.33 -6.26 8.94
N TRP A 11 21.84 -6.96 7.92
CA TRP A 11 20.49 -7.52 7.91
C TRP A 11 20.26 -8.50 9.06
N SER A 12 21.22 -9.39 9.31
CA SER A 12 21.12 -10.34 10.43
C SER A 12 21.07 -9.62 11.78
N ALA A 13 21.94 -8.63 11.99
CA ALA A 13 21.97 -7.85 13.23
C ALA A 13 20.66 -7.08 13.44
N PHE A 14 20.12 -6.46 12.37
CA PHE A 14 18.82 -5.79 12.40
C PHE A 14 17.69 -6.74 12.83
N VAL A 15 17.56 -7.89 12.16
CA VAL A 15 16.51 -8.88 12.46
C VAL A 15 16.63 -9.39 13.89
N ILE A 16 17.84 -9.77 14.33
CA ILE A 16 18.07 -10.29 15.67
C ILE A 16 17.72 -9.24 16.73
N LEU A 17 18.20 -8.00 16.55
CA LEU A 17 17.94 -6.92 17.50
C LEU A 17 16.45 -6.59 17.59
N ALA A 18 15.76 -6.51 16.45
CA ALA A 18 14.33 -6.26 16.39
C ALA A 18 13.53 -7.37 17.09
N LEU A 19 13.86 -8.65 16.83
CA LEU A 19 13.21 -9.79 17.50
C LEU A 19 13.48 -9.83 19.02
N ILE A 20 14.69 -9.49 19.47
CA ILE A 20 15.01 -9.44 20.90
C ILE A 20 14.22 -8.32 21.59
N ARG A 21 14.14 -7.14 20.96
CA ARG A 21 13.36 -6.00 21.49
C ARG A 21 11.88 -6.32 21.57
N ASP A 22 11.36 -6.97 20.53
CA ASP A 22 9.98 -7.44 20.44
C ASP A 22 9.65 -8.45 21.56
N ALA A 23 10.49 -9.48 21.70
CA ALA A 23 10.34 -10.48 22.75
C ALA A 23 10.39 -9.86 24.16
N ARG A 24 11.31 -8.92 24.39
CA ARG A 24 11.41 -8.19 25.66
C ARG A 24 10.18 -7.33 25.93
N ALA A 25 9.66 -6.62 24.93
CA ALA A 25 8.49 -5.76 25.07
C ALA A 25 7.24 -6.56 25.47
N HIS A 26 7.11 -7.79 24.98
CA HIS A 26 5.99 -8.69 25.28
C HIS A 26 6.30 -9.71 26.39
N ARG A 27 7.41 -9.56 27.12
CA ARG A 27 7.84 -10.49 28.19
C ARG A 27 7.89 -11.97 27.75
N ARG A 28 8.28 -12.22 26.50
CA ARG A 28 8.38 -13.55 25.89
C ARG A 28 9.83 -13.96 25.69
N LEU A 29 10.06 -15.27 25.62
CA LEU A 29 11.36 -15.83 25.23
C LEU A 29 11.44 -15.95 23.70
N LEU A 30 12.45 -15.33 23.09
CA LEU A 30 12.75 -15.55 21.67
C LEU A 30 13.30 -16.97 21.47
N ARG A 31 12.53 -17.82 20.79
CA ARG A 31 12.94 -19.17 20.41
C ARG A 31 13.26 -19.23 18.92
N VAL A 32 14.49 -19.58 18.59
CA VAL A 32 14.97 -19.74 17.20
C VAL A 32 15.81 -21.02 17.09
N PRO A 33 15.85 -21.67 15.92
CA PRO A 33 16.72 -22.82 15.70
C PRO A 33 18.19 -22.50 16.03
N HIS A 34 18.92 -23.45 16.64
CA HIS A 34 20.35 -23.28 16.91
C HIS A 34 21.21 -23.36 15.64
N THR A 35 20.77 -24.16 14.66
CA THR A 35 21.43 -24.39 13.37
C THR A 35 20.53 -23.99 12.20
N GLY A 36 21.06 -24.04 10.97
CA GLY A 36 20.31 -23.76 9.75
C GLY A 36 20.83 -22.54 8.98
N GLU A 37 20.31 -22.35 7.77
CA GLU A 37 20.78 -21.29 6.90
C GLU A 37 20.33 -19.90 7.39
N GLN A 38 21.29 -19.00 7.61
CA GLN A 38 21.07 -17.70 8.23
C GLN A 38 19.96 -16.88 7.53
N ARG A 39 19.82 -17.00 6.19
CA ARG A 39 18.82 -16.25 5.43
C ARG A 39 17.36 -16.66 5.74
N VAL A 40 17.11 -17.84 6.29
CA VAL A 40 15.75 -18.35 6.62
C VAL A 40 15.56 -18.67 8.09
N ARG A 41 16.64 -18.77 8.87
CA ARG A 41 16.65 -19.18 10.29
C ARG A 41 15.65 -18.42 11.16
N PHE A 42 15.44 -17.13 10.88
CA PHE A 42 14.56 -16.25 11.65
C PHE A 42 13.15 -16.10 11.06
N ASN A 43 12.84 -16.74 9.93
CA ASN A 43 11.56 -16.54 9.24
C ASN A 43 10.36 -16.89 10.11
N ALA A 44 10.44 -17.96 10.92
CA ALA A 44 9.35 -18.36 11.80
C ALA A 44 9.07 -17.28 12.87
N ALA A 45 10.12 -16.75 13.51
CA ALA A 45 10.00 -15.71 14.52
C ALA A 45 9.51 -14.37 13.94
N MET A 46 10.01 -13.99 12.74
CA MET A 46 9.50 -12.83 12.02
C MET A 46 8.01 -13.00 11.65
N HIS A 47 7.62 -14.20 11.20
CA HIS A 47 6.24 -14.48 10.83
C HIS A 47 5.30 -14.44 12.05
N ASP A 48 5.68 -15.02 13.18
CA ASP A 48 4.94 -14.96 14.44
C ASP A 48 4.70 -13.51 14.88
N ARG A 49 5.74 -12.68 14.81
CA ARG A 49 5.61 -11.23 15.08
C ARG A 49 4.63 -10.55 14.13
N ASN A 50 4.75 -10.78 12.83
CA ASN A 50 3.85 -10.17 11.85
C ASN A 50 2.38 -10.57 12.11
N LEU A 51 2.13 -11.85 12.41
CA LEU A 51 0.78 -12.34 12.75
C LEU A 51 0.24 -11.68 14.02
N ARG A 52 1.09 -11.49 15.04
CA ARG A 52 0.69 -10.81 16.27
C ARG A 52 0.32 -9.35 16.03
N ILE A 53 1.08 -8.62 15.22
CA ILE A 53 0.75 -7.22 14.85
C ILE A 53 -0.56 -7.16 14.07
N ILE A 54 -0.83 -8.13 13.19
CA ILE A 54 -2.11 -8.23 12.47
C ILE A 54 -3.26 -8.48 13.46
N ALA A 55 -3.08 -9.38 14.42
CA ALA A 55 -4.13 -9.81 15.34
C ALA A 55 -4.41 -8.81 16.47
N LEU A 56 -3.37 -8.17 17.02
CA LEU A 56 -3.45 -7.33 18.21
C LEU A 56 -3.23 -5.84 17.91
N GLY A 57 -2.83 -5.50 16.69
CA GLY A 57 -2.36 -4.17 16.35
C GLY A 57 -0.98 -3.85 16.95
N GLN A 58 -0.57 -2.60 16.75
CA GLN A 58 0.61 -2.01 17.41
C GLN A 58 0.15 -1.26 18.66
N ARG A 59 1.04 -1.08 19.65
CA ARG A 59 0.72 -0.33 20.88
C ARG A 59 0.18 1.07 20.58
N GLU A 60 0.70 1.69 19.53
CA GLU A 60 0.32 3.02 19.07
C GLU A 60 -1.15 3.15 18.65
N ILE A 61 -1.90 2.06 18.44
CA ILE A 61 -3.34 2.13 18.17
C ILE A 61 -4.12 2.87 19.28
N GLN A 62 -3.60 2.84 20.51
CA GLN A 62 -4.18 3.49 21.69
C GLN A 62 -3.67 4.91 21.91
N HIS A 63 -2.82 5.42 21.02
CA HIS A 63 -2.17 6.71 21.18
C HIS A 63 -3.17 7.86 21.12
N HIS A 64 -3.02 8.81 22.04
CA HIS A 64 -3.63 10.13 21.93
C HIS A 64 -2.67 11.20 22.46
N CYS A 65 -2.76 12.41 21.92
CA CYS A 65 -1.99 13.57 22.35
C CYS A 65 -2.69 14.85 21.89
N LYS A 66 -2.25 16.01 22.39
CA LYS A 66 -2.79 17.32 22.00
C LYS A 66 -2.64 17.64 20.51
N GLY A 67 -1.79 16.92 19.78
CA GLY A 67 -1.59 17.08 18.34
C GLY A 67 -2.51 16.22 17.47
N CYS A 68 -3.18 15.22 18.03
CA CYS A 68 -4.08 14.32 17.27
C CYS A 68 -5.48 14.20 17.87
N MET A 69 -5.72 14.82 19.01
CA MET A 69 -7.01 14.92 19.66
C MET A 69 -7.30 16.39 19.91
N ARG A 70 -8.51 16.81 19.56
CA ARG A 70 -9.05 18.12 19.91
C ARG A 70 -10.23 17.93 20.84
N ILE A 71 -10.22 18.66 21.94
CA ILE A 71 -11.39 18.88 22.81
C ILE A 71 -11.91 20.26 22.45
N TYR A 72 -13.21 20.38 22.15
CA TYR A 72 -13.78 21.63 21.64
C TYR A 72 -15.07 22.08 22.33
N GLU A 73 -15.77 21.21 23.05
CA GLU A 73 -16.87 21.60 23.96
C GLU A 73 -16.80 20.81 25.27
N GLU A 74 -17.04 21.47 26.40
CA GLU A 74 -17.32 20.83 27.69
C GLU A 74 -18.81 21.00 28.00
N LYS A 75 -19.55 19.89 28.09
CA LYS A 75 -20.97 19.84 28.46
C LYS A 75 -21.11 19.21 29.84
N GLU A 76 -22.24 19.45 30.52
CA GLU A 76 -22.55 18.81 31.81
C GLU A 76 -22.55 17.27 31.72
N GLU A 77 -22.82 16.71 30.54
CA GLU A 77 -22.90 15.27 30.24
C GLU A 77 -21.58 14.66 29.74
N GLY A 78 -20.55 15.49 29.50
CA GLY A 78 -19.26 15.03 28.99
C GLY A 78 -18.52 16.05 28.12
N THR A 79 -17.31 15.71 27.71
CA THR A 79 -16.47 16.54 26.83
C THR A 79 -16.58 16.06 25.39
N GLU A 80 -16.94 16.95 24.46
CA GLU A 80 -16.87 16.63 23.04
C GLU A 80 -15.42 16.71 22.56
N SER A 81 -14.99 15.62 21.91
CA SER A 81 -13.65 15.49 21.37
C SER A 81 -13.68 14.86 20.00
N CYS A 82 -12.73 15.25 19.15
CA CYS A 82 -12.50 14.66 17.84
C CYS A 82 -11.07 14.13 17.77
N GLN A 83 -10.94 12.85 17.45
CA GLN A 83 -9.66 12.20 17.23
C GLN A 83 -9.62 11.56 15.82
N PRO A 84 -9.22 12.33 14.79
CA PRO A 84 -9.20 11.80 13.45
C PRO A 84 -8.08 10.77 13.24
N VAL A 85 -8.29 9.94 12.23
CA VAL A 85 -7.25 9.15 11.57
C VAL A 85 -7.19 9.58 10.11
N VAL A 86 -5.98 9.70 9.58
CA VAL A 86 -5.71 10.03 8.19
C VAL A 86 -5.20 8.79 7.49
N SER A 87 -5.74 8.50 6.32
CA SER A 87 -5.32 7.38 5.47
C SER A 87 -4.81 7.87 4.13
N ASP A 88 -3.76 7.24 3.63
CA ASP A 88 -3.28 7.43 2.27
C ASP A 88 -2.48 6.19 1.82
N GLY A 89 -2.41 6.00 0.50
CA GLY A 89 -1.73 4.89 -0.16
C GLY A 89 -0.42 5.32 -0.82
N LEU A 90 0.61 4.48 -0.70
CA LEU A 90 1.89 4.62 -1.37
C LEU A 90 2.13 3.45 -2.31
N THR A 91 2.51 3.74 -3.55
CA THR A 91 3.00 2.73 -4.50
C THR A 91 4.37 2.21 -4.08
N ILE A 92 4.34 1.28 -3.12
CA ILE A 92 5.47 0.47 -2.69
C ILE A 92 4.94 -0.95 -2.48
N GLY A 93 5.76 -1.95 -2.77
CA GLY A 93 5.25 -3.32 -2.74
C GLY A 93 6.32 -4.37 -2.85
N HIS A 94 5.89 -5.63 -2.83
CA HIS A 94 6.76 -6.80 -2.99
C HIS A 94 6.25 -7.71 -4.12
N PRO A 95 7.09 -8.60 -4.68
CA PRO A 95 6.64 -9.60 -5.63
C PRO A 95 5.48 -10.45 -5.08
N CYS A 96 4.43 -10.60 -5.88
CA CYS A 96 3.21 -11.33 -5.52
C CYS A 96 2.72 -12.22 -6.67
N CYS A 97 1.68 -13.00 -6.41
CA CYS A 97 1.08 -13.85 -7.43
C CYS A 97 0.47 -13.01 -8.56
N LYS A 98 0.68 -13.42 -9.83
CA LYS A 98 0.09 -12.74 -11.00
C LYS A 98 -1.43 -12.71 -11.01
N THR A 99 -2.07 -13.74 -10.47
CA THR A 99 -3.54 -13.82 -10.35
C THR A 99 -4.06 -12.62 -9.57
N PHE A 100 -4.99 -11.87 -10.18
CA PHE A 100 -5.55 -10.66 -9.60
C PHE A 100 -6.13 -10.92 -8.20
N ARG A 101 -5.85 -10.00 -7.25
CA ARG A 101 -6.25 -10.08 -5.83
C ARG A 101 -5.79 -11.35 -5.07
N CYS A 102 -4.91 -12.17 -5.62
CA CYS A 102 -4.38 -13.34 -4.89
C CYS A 102 -3.41 -12.91 -3.79
N THR A 103 -3.75 -13.25 -2.54
CA THR A 103 -2.95 -12.92 -1.34
C THR A 103 -1.97 -14.01 -0.94
N LYS A 104 -1.96 -15.15 -1.66
CA LYS A 104 -1.07 -16.28 -1.35
C LYS A 104 0.37 -15.93 -1.76
N SER A 105 1.29 -16.14 -0.81
CA SER A 105 2.73 -15.90 -1.01
C SER A 105 3.34 -16.76 -2.10
N LEU A 106 4.39 -16.23 -2.74
CA LEU A 106 5.27 -16.99 -3.62
C LEU A 106 6.27 -17.82 -2.78
N ASP A 107 6.56 -19.05 -3.20
CA ASP A 107 7.61 -19.87 -2.55
C ASP A 107 9.00 -19.28 -2.76
N LYS A 108 9.24 -18.77 -3.97
CA LYS A 108 10.51 -18.17 -4.38
C LYS A 108 10.21 -16.86 -5.05
N ILE A 109 11.13 -15.92 -4.87
CA ILE A 109 11.01 -14.58 -5.44
C ILE A 109 10.91 -14.54 -6.96
N ARG A 110 11.49 -15.53 -7.64
CA ARG A 110 11.47 -15.65 -9.10
C ARG A 110 10.15 -16.24 -9.64
N ASN A 111 9.30 -16.79 -8.77
CA ASN A 111 8.03 -17.37 -9.22
C ASN A 111 7.06 -16.25 -9.63
N HIS A 112 6.24 -16.52 -10.64
CA HIS A 112 5.19 -15.57 -11.07
C HIS A 112 3.81 -15.92 -10.48
N TRP A 113 3.63 -17.15 -10.00
CA TRP A 113 2.39 -17.62 -9.37
C TRP A 113 2.69 -18.28 -8.02
N CYS A 114 1.73 -18.20 -7.11
CA CYS A 114 1.76 -18.99 -5.89
C CYS A 114 1.56 -20.49 -6.21
N PRO A 115 1.87 -21.42 -5.29
CA PRO A 115 1.79 -22.85 -5.54
C PRO A 115 0.41 -23.33 -6.00
N GLY A 116 -0.67 -22.68 -5.54
CA GLY A 116 -2.04 -22.97 -5.94
C GLY A 116 -2.32 -22.54 -7.38
N CYS A 117 -2.13 -21.26 -7.67
CA CYS A 117 -2.42 -20.70 -8.99
C CYS A 117 -1.47 -21.22 -10.09
N ALA A 118 -0.24 -21.61 -9.75
CA ALA A 118 0.71 -22.17 -10.70
C ALA A 118 0.15 -23.42 -11.40
N LYS A 119 -0.63 -24.25 -10.71
CA LYS A 119 -1.24 -25.46 -11.29
C LYS A 119 -2.23 -25.18 -12.41
N LEU A 120 -2.81 -23.98 -12.43
CA LEU A 120 -3.86 -23.58 -13.38
C LEU A 120 -3.35 -22.63 -14.45
N CYS A 121 -2.39 -21.77 -14.11
CA CYS A 121 -2.03 -20.62 -14.92
C CYS A 121 -0.59 -20.67 -15.49
N ALA A 122 0.29 -21.54 -14.99
CA ALA A 122 1.71 -21.48 -15.35
C ALA A 122 2.00 -21.88 -16.80
N ASP A 123 1.11 -22.66 -17.42
CA ASP A 123 1.23 -23.11 -18.81
C ASP A 123 0.28 -22.38 -19.77
N GLN A 124 -0.40 -21.33 -19.30
CA GLN A 124 -1.28 -20.49 -20.10
C GLN A 124 -0.51 -19.31 -20.71
N CYS A 125 -0.94 -18.89 -21.89
CA CYS A 125 -0.41 -17.73 -22.59
C CYS A 125 -0.42 -16.49 -21.68
N ALA A 126 0.70 -15.75 -21.68
CA ALA A 126 0.87 -14.56 -20.85
C ALA A 126 -0.02 -13.37 -21.22
N VAL A 127 -0.74 -13.43 -22.35
CA VAL A 127 -1.73 -12.40 -22.70
C VAL A 127 -2.95 -12.54 -21.79
N GLU A 128 -3.32 -11.44 -21.14
CA GLU A 128 -4.44 -11.41 -20.20
C GLU A 128 -5.74 -11.89 -20.88
N ASN A 129 -6.51 -12.72 -20.17
CA ASN A 129 -7.71 -13.40 -20.66
C ASN A 129 -7.51 -14.44 -21.78
N CYS A 130 -6.27 -14.77 -22.17
CA CYS A 130 -6.00 -15.89 -23.08
C CYS A 130 -5.94 -17.21 -22.29
N VAL A 131 -6.75 -18.20 -22.69
CA VAL A 131 -6.78 -19.54 -22.07
C VAL A 131 -5.96 -20.59 -22.83
N ARG A 132 -5.42 -20.24 -24.00
CA ARG A 132 -4.57 -21.15 -24.79
C ARG A 132 -3.25 -21.41 -24.08
N LYS A 133 -2.69 -22.59 -24.31
CA LYS A 133 -1.40 -23.00 -23.75
C LYS A 133 -0.25 -22.24 -24.40
N ILE A 134 0.85 -22.11 -23.66
CA ILE A 134 2.11 -21.60 -24.19
C ILE A 134 2.62 -22.60 -25.24
N VAL A 135 3.02 -22.09 -26.41
CA VAL A 135 3.65 -22.85 -27.49
C VAL A 135 5.03 -22.22 -27.75
N PRO A 136 6.07 -22.66 -27.02
CA PRO A 136 7.40 -22.07 -27.16
C PRO A 136 7.96 -22.27 -28.58
N THR A 137 8.51 -21.21 -29.15
CA THR A 137 9.22 -21.21 -30.45
C THR A 137 10.47 -20.34 -30.34
N ASP A 138 11.22 -20.20 -31.43
CA ASP A 138 12.34 -19.23 -31.46
C ASP A 138 11.88 -17.77 -31.25
N ASN A 139 10.59 -17.48 -31.50
CA ASN A 139 10.02 -16.14 -31.43
C ASN A 139 9.21 -15.86 -30.15
N THR A 140 8.83 -16.86 -29.37
CA THR A 140 8.08 -16.70 -28.11
C THR A 140 8.46 -17.76 -27.06
N LYS A 141 8.50 -17.35 -25.79
CA LYS A 141 8.64 -18.28 -24.66
C LYS A 141 7.40 -18.34 -23.76
N MET A 142 6.50 -17.37 -23.88
CA MET A 142 5.43 -17.15 -22.90
C MET A 142 4.04 -16.98 -23.54
N THR A 143 3.89 -17.11 -24.86
CA THR A 143 2.58 -16.98 -25.54
C THR A 143 2.14 -18.25 -26.26
N CYS A 144 0.88 -18.29 -26.67
CA CYS A 144 0.36 -19.28 -27.61
C CYS A 144 0.87 -19.00 -29.04
N ASP A 145 0.41 -19.79 -29.99
CA ASP A 145 0.69 -19.73 -31.44
C ASP A 145 0.01 -18.58 -32.20
N ASP A 146 -0.72 -17.72 -31.50
CA ASP A 146 -1.35 -16.53 -32.09
C ASP A 146 -0.31 -15.46 -32.44
N GLU A 147 -0.20 -15.13 -33.72
CA GLU A 147 0.76 -14.16 -34.24
C GLU A 147 0.68 -12.80 -33.52
N THR A 148 -0.51 -12.36 -33.13
CA THR A 148 -0.66 -11.08 -32.42
C THR A 148 -0.07 -11.15 -31.01
N HIS A 149 -0.23 -12.29 -30.32
CA HIS A 149 0.32 -12.50 -28.99
C HIS A 149 1.85 -12.64 -29.03
N VAL A 150 2.37 -13.38 -30.02
CA VAL A 150 3.82 -13.51 -30.26
C VAL A 150 4.42 -12.13 -30.54
N GLU A 151 3.78 -11.31 -31.37
CA GLU A 151 4.23 -9.95 -31.68
C GLU A 151 4.18 -9.03 -30.44
N MET A 152 3.18 -9.18 -29.57
CA MET A 152 3.12 -8.46 -28.27
C MET A 152 4.31 -8.81 -27.38
N GLU A 153 4.69 -10.10 -27.27
CA GLU A 153 5.88 -10.53 -26.54
C GLU A 153 7.14 -9.92 -27.15
N ARG A 154 7.31 -10.04 -28.48
CA ARG A 154 8.47 -9.50 -29.21
C ARG A 154 8.66 -8.01 -28.96
N LYS A 155 7.59 -7.21 -29.08
CA LYS A 155 7.62 -5.76 -28.80
C LYS A 155 7.93 -5.45 -27.33
N THR A 156 7.44 -6.27 -26.40
CA THR A 156 7.75 -6.09 -24.96
C THR A 156 9.23 -6.31 -24.69
N VAL A 157 9.79 -7.40 -25.20
CA VAL A 157 11.22 -7.76 -25.04
C VAL A 157 12.11 -6.70 -25.68
N GLN A 158 11.77 -6.25 -26.89
CA GLN A 158 12.50 -5.19 -27.60
C GLN A 158 12.52 -3.89 -26.80
N ARG A 159 11.38 -3.45 -26.24
CA ARG A 159 11.31 -2.26 -25.37
C ARG A 159 12.24 -2.41 -24.16
N GLY A 160 12.21 -3.56 -23.48
CA GLY A 160 13.06 -3.81 -22.31
C GLY A 160 14.56 -3.72 -22.64
N GLN A 161 14.97 -4.26 -23.79
CA GLN A 161 16.36 -4.15 -24.27
C GLN A 161 16.75 -2.70 -24.61
N SER A 162 15.88 -1.97 -25.31
CA SER A 162 16.12 -0.56 -25.63
C SER A 162 16.24 0.32 -24.38
N MET A 163 15.36 0.12 -23.39
CA MET A 163 15.40 0.85 -22.12
C MET A 163 16.70 0.59 -21.35
N PHE A 164 17.12 -0.68 -21.25
CA PHE A 164 18.39 -1.02 -20.60
C PHE A 164 19.60 -0.33 -21.24
N VAL A 165 19.63 -0.24 -22.57
CA VAL A 165 20.66 0.49 -23.32
C VAL A 165 20.62 1.99 -23.02
N LEU A 166 19.43 2.60 -22.99
CA LEU A 166 19.26 4.03 -22.71
C LEU A 166 19.65 4.38 -21.27
N THR A 167 19.19 3.61 -20.28
CA THR A 167 19.59 3.77 -18.88
C THR A 167 21.10 3.63 -18.72
N SER A 168 21.71 2.60 -19.32
CA SER A 168 23.16 2.42 -19.29
C SER A 168 23.94 3.60 -19.89
N ARG A 169 23.41 4.23 -20.95
CA ARG A 169 24.01 5.44 -21.56
C ARG A 169 23.88 6.66 -20.65
N LEU A 170 22.71 6.86 -20.03
CA LEU A 170 22.46 7.95 -19.08
C LEU A 170 23.36 7.85 -17.85
N THR A 171 23.49 6.65 -17.25
CA THR A 171 24.35 6.42 -16.08
C THR A 171 25.82 6.71 -16.40
N ARG A 172 26.30 6.34 -17.60
CA ARG A 172 27.66 6.68 -18.05
C ARG A 172 27.87 8.18 -18.27
N SER A 173 26.80 8.93 -18.54
CA SER A 173 26.86 10.39 -18.77
C SER A 173 26.74 11.22 -17.48
N ARG A 174 26.27 10.65 -16.36
CA ARG A 174 25.90 11.39 -15.11
C ARG A 174 26.87 11.15 -13.94
N ILE A 175 28.18 11.09 -14.17
CA ILE A 175 29.22 10.76 -13.17
C ILE A 175 29.30 11.74 -11.93
N SER A 176 28.38 12.71 -11.75
CA SER A 176 28.51 13.72 -10.69
C SER A 176 27.24 14.14 -9.94
N ALA A 177 26.14 13.38 -9.98
CA ALA A 177 24.93 13.73 -9.21
C ALA A 177 24.58 12.65 -8.16
N PRO A 178 24.18 13.02 -6.93
CA PRO A 178 23.78 12.07 -5.90
C PRO A 178 22.56 11.26 -6.37
N ASP A 179 22.53 9.99 -6.00
CA ASP A 179 21.49 9.01 -6.31
C ASP A 179 20.12 9.46 -5.81
N PHE A 180 19.44 10.33 -6.56
CA PHE A 180 17.99 10.30 -6.61
C PHE A 180 17.64 9.11 -7.49
N ASP A 181 17.16 8.04 -6.85
CA ASP A 181 16.66 6.83 -7.49
C ASP A 181 15.75 7.26 -8.65
N ALA A 182 16.24 7.05 -9.87
CA ALA A 182 15.41 7.22 -11.05
C ALA A 182 14.20 6.32 -10.85
N GLU A 183 12.99 6.90 -10.86
CA GLU A 183 11.73 6.16 -10.93
C GLU A 183 11.91 5.00 -11.90
N THR A 184 12.00 3.79 -11.37
CA THR A 184 12.15 2.63 -12.23
C THR A 184 10.84 2.50 -12.99
N ASP A 185 10.91 2.44 -14.32
CA ASP A 185 9.82 2.20 -15.30
C ASP A 185 9.00 0.90 -15.05
N ASP A 186 9.16 0.26 -13.88
CA ASP A 186 8.40 -0.90 -13.41
C ASP A 186 6.93 -0.56 -13.13
N ASP A 187 6.60 0.69 -12.81
CA ASP A 187 5.23 1.12 -12.49
C ASP A 187 4.45 1.65 -13.71
N ALA A 188 5.10 1.74 -14.89
CA ALA A 188 4.43 2.15 -16.11
C ALA A 188 3.40 1.10 -16.57
N LEU A 189 2.19 1.55 -16.88
CA LEU A 189 1.18 0.71 -17.48
C LEU A 189 1.42 0.56 -18.99
N VAL A 190 1.59 -0.68 -19.44
CA VAL A 190 1.75 -1.02 -20.85
C VAL A 190 0.54 -1.82 -21.35
N TRP A 191 -0.02 -1.41 -22.49
CA TRP A 191 -1.06 -2.15 -23.21
C TRP A 191 -0.83 -2.14 -24.71
N TYR A 192 -1.57 -2.99 -25.41
CA TYR A 192 -1.49 -3.18 -26.84
C TYR A 192 -2.85 -2.97 -27.48
N GLU A 193 -2.89 -2.23 -28.58
CA GLU A 193 -4.05 -2.05 -29.43
C GLU A 193 -3.88 -2.91 -30.68
N VAL A 194 -4.83 -3.83 -30.93
CA VAL A 194 -4.88 -4.69 -32.12
C VAL A 194 -5.99 -4.18 -33.03
N ASP A 195 -5.64 -3.79 -34.25
CA ASP A 195 -6.60 -3.32 -35.24
C ASP A 195 -7.25 -4.46 -36.04
N ALA A 196 -8.21 -4.12 -36.92
CA ALA A 196 -8.91 -5.09 -37.76
C ALA A 196 -8.00 -5.83 -38.77
N LEU A 197 -6.75 -5.39 -38.95
CA LEU A 197 -5.74 -6.03 -39.79
C LEU A 197 -4.69 -6.78 -38.94
N ASN A 198 -4.99 -7.06 -37.67
CA ASN A 198 -4.10 -7.72 -36.70
C ASN A 198 -2.78 -6.96 -36.46
N ARG A 199 -2.72 -5.65 -36.74
CA ARG A 199 -1.53 -4.86 -36.45
C ARG A 199 -1.52 -4.47 -34.98
N VAL A 200 -0.42 -4.83 -34.31
CA VAL A 200 -0.21 -4.63 -32.88
C VAL A 200 0.47 -3.28 -32.63
N THR A 201 -0.14 -2.38 -31.86
CA THR A 201 0.46 -1.09 -31.45
C THR A 201 0.66 -1.04 -29.94
N GLN A 202 1.89 -0.82 -29.49
CA GLN A 202 2.22 -0.69 -28.06
C GLN A 202 1.88 0.72 -27.56
N ARG A 203 1.31 0.83 -26.37
CA ARG A 203 1.01 2.05 -25.65
C ARG A 203 1.57 1.98 -24.23
N VAL A 204 2.01 3.11 -23.70
CA VAL A 204 2.61 3.21 -22.37
C VAL A 204 2.03 4.44 -21.67
N ASP A 205 1.60 4.25 -20.44
CA ASP A 205 1.28 5.31 -19.49
C ASP A 205 2.27 5.21 -18.32
N SER A 206 3.11 6.22 -18.16
CA SER A 206 4.13 6.27 -17.12
C SER A 206 3.60 6.71 -15.75
N HIS A 207 2.34 7.16 -15.66
CA HIS A 207 1.75 7.66 -14.41
C HIS A 207 0.35 7.07 -14.17
N PRO A 208 0.20 5.74 -14.04
CA PRO A 208 -1.11 5.13 -13.86
C PRO A 208 -1.71 5.45 -12.49
N VAL A 209 -2.97 5.88 -12.46
CA VAL A 209 -3.71 6.20 -11.23
C VAL A 209 -4.42 4.93 -10.73
N ASN A 210 -3.87 4.28 -9.69
CA ASN A 210 -4.43 3.04 -9.11
C ASN A 210 -4.72 3.13 -7.58
N VAL A 211 -4.56 4.31 -6.99
CA VAL A 211 -4.71 4.61 -5.56
C VAL A 211 -6.13 5.14 -5.32
N GLY A 212 -6.81 4.60 -4.32
CA GLY A 212 -8.17 4.98 -3.91
C GLY A 212 -9.23 4.89 -5.00
N VAL A 213 -9.51 3.69 -5.50
CA VAL A 213 -10.50 3.46 -6.56
C VAL A 213 -11.68 2.61 -6.10
N SER A 214 -12.87 2.89 -6.63
CA SER A 214 -14.06 2.06 -6.42
C SER A 214 -13.82 0.59 -6.81
N ASP A 215 -14.51 -0.36 -6.17
CA ASP A 215 -14.36 -1.79 -6.47
C ASP A 215 -14.67 -2.13 -7.92
N ALA A 216 -15.78 -1.60 -8.45
CA ALA A 216 -16.21 -1.83 -9.81
C ALA A 216 -15.12 -1.43 -10.81
N ASP A 217 -14.34 -0.42 -10.44
CA ASP A 217 -13.26 0.07 -11.25
C ASP A 217 -11.91 -0.62 -10.98
N ALA A 218 -11.64 -1.05 -9.75
CA ALA A 218 -10.52 -1.90 -9.42
C ALA A 218 -10.56 -3.22 -10.21
N ASP A 219 -11.76 -3.77 -10.42
CA ASP A 219 -12.00 -5.01 -11.14
C ASP A 219 -12.04 -4.83 -12.67
N ARG A 220 -12.01 -3.59 -13.19
CA ARG A 220 -12.04 -3.32 -14.63
C ARG A 220 -10.63 -3.38 -15.25
N PRO A 221 -10.35 -4.34 -16.16
CA PRO A 221 -9.07 -4.38 -16.87
C PRO A 221 -8.84 -3.14 -17.76
N ASP A 222 -9.93 -2.50 -18.20
CA ASP A 222 -9.91 -1.37 -19.13
C ASP A 222 -9.70 0.00 -18.46
N ARG A 223 -9.89 0.14 -17.13
CA ARG A 223 -9.77 1.45 -16.44
C ARG A 223 -8.33 1.93 -16.43
N GLN A 224 -7.37 1.03 -16.23
CA GLN A 224 -5.94 1.39 -16.27
C GLN A 224 -5.58 2.04 -17.62
N ILE A 225 -6.24 1.65 -18.70
CA ILE A 225 -5.91 2.01 -20.08
C ILE A 225 -6.58 3.32 -20.57
N LYS A 226 -7.48 3.93 -19.78
CA LYS A 226 -8.16 5.18 -20.15
C LYS A 226 -7.55 6.38 -19.40
N PRO A 227 -6.75 7.24 -20.07
CA PRO A 227 -6.44 8.55 -19.50
C PRO A 227 -7.72 9.39 -19.40
N ALA A 228 -7.78 10.27 -18.41
CA ALA A 228 -8.95 11.12 -18.09
C ALA A 228 -9.41 12.08 -19.21
N SER A 229 -8.75 12.08 -20.37
CA SER A 229 -8.94 13.05 -21.46
C SER A 229 -9.00 12.44 -22.87
N ALA A 230 -9.20 11.12 -23.03
CA ALA A 230 -9.32 10.55 -24.38
C ALA A 230 -10.64 11.01 -25.07
N PRO A 231 -10.57 11.67 -26.24
CA PRO A 231 -11.78 12.01 -27.01
C PRO A 231 -12.53 10.75 -27.42
N ALA A 232 -13.86 10.82 -27.41
CA ALA A 232 -14.72 9.73 -27.87
C ALA A 232 -14.38 9.35 -29.32
N LEU A 233 -13.75 8.19 -29.53
CA LEU A 233 -13.58 7.63 -30.86
C LEU A 233 -14.92 7.12 -31.40
N CYS A 234 -15.10 7.22 -32.71
CA CYS A 234 -16.26 6.71 -33.45
C CYS A 234 -16.56 5.24 -33.10
N PRO A 235 -17.84 4.87 -32.88
CA PRO A 235 -18.24 3.53 -32.40
C PRO A 235 -17.81 2.35 -33.28
N SER A 236 -17.51 2.57 -34.57
CA SER A 236 -17.35 1.50 -35.56
C SER A 236 -15.93 0.95 -35.74
N LYS A 237 -14.91 1.45 -35.01
CA LYS A 237 -13.52 0.96 -35.12
C LYS A 237 -12.73 1.08 -33.82
N THR A 238 -13.26 0.59 -32.70
CA THR A 238 -12.47 0.53 -31.46
C THR A 238 -11.46 -0.63 -31.54
N PRO A 239 -10.14 -0.37 -31.54
CA PRO A 239 -9.15 -1.45 -31.58
C PRO A 239 -9.24 -2.29 -30.30
N LYS A 240 -9.03 -3.60 -30.42
CA LYS A 240 -9.05 -4.51 -29.27
C LYS A 240 -7.85 -4.20 -28.39
N ARG A 241 -8.10 -3.85 -27.13
CA ARG A 241 -7.06 -3.56 -26.14
C ARG A 241 -6.70 -4.83 -25.39
N GLN A 242 -5.41 -5.13 -25.28
CA GLN A 242 -4.91 -6.33 -24.62
C GLN A 242 -3.64 -6.01 -23.83
N ARG A 243 -3.38 -6.82 -22.80
CA ARG A 243 -2.17 -6.73 -21.98
C ARG A 243 -1.42 -8.04 -22.03
N ILE A 244 -0.09 -7.97 -21.87
CA ILE A 244 0.77 -9.15 -21.73
C ILE A 244 1.52 -9.08 -20.41
N LEU A 245 1.39 -10.13 -19.61
CA LEU A 245 1.96 -10.22 -18.27
C LEU A 245 3.27 -11.00 -18.31
N LEU A 246 4.33 -10.43 -18.89
CA LEU A 246 5.65 -11.07 -18.91
C LEU A 246 6.39 -10.92 -17.57
N ALA A 247 6.40 -9.70 -17.02
CA ALA A 247 7.10 -9.36 -15.77
C ALA A 247 6.48 -10.05 -14.54
N ARG A 248 7.21 -10.05 -13.41
CA ARG A 248 6.62 -10.43 -12.12
C ARG A 248 5.60 -9.36 -11.70
N ARG A 249 4.51 -9.79 -11.08
CA ARG A 249 3.55 -8.86 -10.47
C ARG A 249 4.04 -8.43 -9.10
N ARG A 250 3.74 -7.19 -8.72
CA ARG A 250 3.97 -6.65 -7.37
C ARG A 250 2.62 -6.34 -6.70
N THR A 251 2.62 -6.24 -5.38
CA THR A 251 1.47 -5.69 -4.65
C THR A 251 1.19 -4.26 -5.11
N ALA A 252 -0.06 -3.82 -5.01
CA ALA A 252 -0.52 -2.58 -5.64
C ALA A 252 0.01 -1.35 -4.89
N CYS A 253 -0.17 -1.34 -3.57
CA CYS A 253 0.30 -0.28 -2.70
C CYS A 253 0.38 -0.78 -1.25
N GLU A 254 0.99 0.04 -0.39
CA GLU A 254 0.79 0.01 1.06
C GLU A 254 -0.11 1.18 1.45
N VAL A 255 -1.14 0.90 2.25
CA VAL A 255 -1.99 1.93 2.85
C VAL A 255 -1.64 2.05 4.32
N THR A 256 -1.61 3.26 4.84
CA THR A 256 -1.30 3.56 6.23
C THR A 256 -2.44 4.28 6.93
N LEU A 257 -2.60 4.02 8.22
CA LEU A 257 -3.50 4.76 9.12
C LEU A 257 -2.65 5.55 10.10
N ILE A 258 -2.79 6.88 10.09
CA ILE A 258 -1.87 7.79 10.76
C ILE A 258 -2.67 8.82 11.56
N ARG A 259 -2.26 9.08 12.80
CA ARG A 259 -2.78 10.21 13.58
C ARG A 259 -2.18 11.52 13.06
N PRO A 260 -2.91 12.65 13.07
CA PRO A 260 -2.37 13.95 12.62
C PRO A 260 -1.05 14.39 13.26
N CYS A 261 -0.73 13.85 14.43
CA CYS A 261 0.54 14.09 15.14
C CYS A 261 1.75 13.35 14.53
N GLY A 262 1.56 12.50 13.52
CA GLY A 262 2.60 11.72 12.85
C GLY A 262 2.75 10.27 13.33
N ILE A 263 1.99 9.85 14.33
CA ILE A 263 2.01 8.48 14.83
C ILE A 263 1.29 7.56 13.84
N ILE A 264 2.02 6.57 13.33
CA ILE A 264 1.48 5.54 12.44
C ILE A 264 0.84 4.47 13.31
N LEU A 265 -0.45 4.20 13.10
CA LEU A 265 -1.23 3.24 13.88
C LEU A 265 -1.16 1.84 13.28
N GLN A 266 -1.29 1.77 11.96
CA GLN A 266 -1.31 0.50 11.22
C GLN A 266 -0.93 0.73 9.76
N ARG A 267 -0.49 -0.34 9.10
CA ARG A 267 -0.38 -0.42 7.64
C ARG A 267 -1.02 -1.71 7.10
N ALA A 268 -1.38 -1.71 5.82
CA ALA A 268 -1.77 -2.92 5.12
C ALA A 268 -1.35 -2.91 3.65
N THR A 269 -0.99 -4.09 3.18
CA THR A 269 -0.64 -4.34 1.78
C THR A 269 -1.90 -4.59 0.95
N MET A 270 -2.09 -3.79 -0.10
CA MET A 270 -3.20 -3.95 -1.03
C MET A 270 -2.78 -4.83 -2.22
N PHE A 271 -3.60 -5.83 -2.54
CA PHE A 271 -3.34 -6.76 -3.65
C PHE A 271 -4.22 -6.42 -4.86
N GLY A 272 -3.58 -6.24 -6.01
CA GLY A 272 -4.27 -5.99 -7.27
C GLY A 272 -4.62 -4.52 -7.50
N ALA A 273 -5.24 -3.87 -6.52
CA ALA A 273 -5.59 -2.44 -6.52
C ALA A 273 -5.80 -1.93 -5.09
N GLU A 274 -5.68 -0.61 -4.90
CA GLU A 274 -6.19 0.07 -3.69
C GLU A 274 -7.70 0.29 -3.83
N ALA A 275 -8.44 -0.81 -3.70
CA ALA A 275 -9.89 -0.73 -3.70
C ALA A 275 -10.38 -0.13 -2.38
N VAL A 276 -11.34 0.78 -2.48
CA VAL A 276 -11.96 1.45 -1.32
C VAL A 276 -12.49 0.45 -0.28
N SER A 277 -13.07 -0.69 -0.71
CA SER A 277 -13.46 -1.78 0.20
C SER A 277 -12.33 -2.31 1.06
N ASN A 278 -11.13 -2.44 0.50
CA ASN A 278 -9.98 -2.95 1.24
C ASN A 278 -9.51 -1.92 2.28
N VAL A 279 -9.59 -0.64 1.97
CA VAL A 279 -9.28 0.45 2.93
C VAL A 279 -10.32 0.46 4.05
N LEU A 280 -11.62 0.39 3.75
CA LEU A 280 -12.68 0.29 4.75
C LEU A 280 -12.46 -0.93 5.66
N LYS A 281 -12.22 -2.09 5.07
CA LYS A 281 -11.96 -3.34 5.81
C LYS A 281 -10.71 -3.22 6.68
N MET A 282 -9.64 -2.64 6.17
CA MET A 282 -8.41 -2.38 6.92
C MET A 282 -8.69 -1.49 8.13
N THR A 283 -9.37 -0.36 7.95
CA THR A 283 -9.69 0.58 9.03
C THR A 283 -10.56 -0.08 10.09
N LYS A 284 -11.65 -0.73 9.69
CA LYS A 284 -12.54 -1.46 10.62
C LYS A 284 -11.78 -2.53 11.40
N THR A 285 -10.96 -3.34 10.73
CA THR A 285 -10.14 -4.37 11.40
C THR A 285 -9.15 -3.75 12.39
N SER A 286 -8.49 -2.66 12.01
CA SER A 286 -7.46 -1.99 12.83
C SER A 286 -8.04 -1.40 14.11
N PHE A 287 -9.26 -0.88 14.05
CA PHE A 287 -9.96 -0.29 15.20
C PHE A 287 -10.91 -1.26 15.91
N SER A 288 -10.89 -2.54 15.55
CA SER A 288 -11.60 -3.62 16.26
C SER A 288 -10.66 -4.49 17.10
N VAL A 289 -9.36 -4.20 17.13
CA VAL A 289 -8.39 -4.92 17.98
C VAL A 289 -8.54 -4.49 19.46
N PRO A 290 -8.14 -5.33 20.43
CA PRO A 290 -8.26 -4.99 21.85
C PRO A 290 -7.60 -3.66 22.21
N GLY A 291 -8.33 -2.82 22.95
CA GLY A 291 -7.85 -1.51 23.42
C GLY A 291 -7.83 -0.40 22.37
N ALA A 292 -8.13 -0.69 21.10
CA ALA A 292 -8.30 0.34 20.09
C ALA A 292 -9.56 1.17 20.36
N ARG A 293 -9.49 2.46 20.04
CA ARG A 293 -10.65 3.35 20.03
C ARG A 293 -11.02 3.68 18.61
N LYS A 294 -12.27 3.39 18.26
CA LYS A 294 -12.86 3.78 16.98
C LYS A 294 -12.68 5.28 16.75
N PRO A 295 -12.20 5.71 15.57
CA PRO A 295 -12.01 7.12 15.30
C PRO A 295 -13.37 7.80 15.09
N GLU A 296 -13.54 9.01 15.61
CA GLU A 296 -14.72 9.84 15.31
C GLU A 296 -14.69 10.34 13.86
N MET A 297 -13.50 10.35 13.24
CA MET A 297 -13.32 10.88 11.90
C MET A 297 -12.24 10.13 11.10
N PHE A 298 -12.58 9.81 9.85
CA PHE A 298 -11.73 9.15 8.88
C PHE A 298 -11.45 10.09 7.69
N ILE A 299 -10.22 10.59 7.60
CA ILE A 299 -9.78 11.49 6.55
C ILE A 299 -9.09 10.68 5.45
N TYR A 300 -9.57 10.79 4.22
CA TYR A 300 -9.08 10.02 3.09
C TYR A 300 -9.38 10.70 1.75
N ASP A 301 -8.44 10.65 0.80
CA ASP A 301 -8.58 11.27 -0.53
C ASP A 301 -9.87 10.89 -1.25
N THR A 302 -10.26 9.62 -1.18
CA THR A 302 -11.49 9.11 -1.80
C THR A 302 -12.58 8.75 -0.78
N ALA A 303 -12.65 9.51 0.32
CA ALA A 303 -13.68 9.37 1.35
C ALA A 303 -15.11 9.41 0.79
N CYS A 304 -15.35 10.11 -0.33
CA CYS A 304 -16.66 10.16 -0.98
C CYS A 304 -17.08 8.81 -1.61
N GLU A 305 -16.15 8.06 -2.19
CA GLU A 305 -16.40 6.69 -2.68
C GLU A 305 -16.53 5.73 -1.49
N ALA A 306 -15.69 5.93 -0.46
CA ALA A 306 -15.72 5.14 0.77
C ALA A 306 -17.05 5.25 1.52
N LYS A 307 -17.58 6.47 1.64
CA LYS A 307 -18.89 6.71 2.26
C LYS A 307 -20.04 6.15 1.46
N GLN A 308 -20.04 6.31 0.14
CA GLN A 308 -21.05 5.67 -0.73
C GLN A 308 -21.04 4.16 -0.55
N GLN A 309 -19.86 3.56 -0.51
CA GLN A 309 -19.73 2.12 -0.34
C GLN A 309 -20.21 1.65 1.05
N ALA A 310 -19.84 2.34 2.13
CA ALA A 310 -20.32 2.02 3.47
C ALA A 310 -21.85 2.09 3.56
N MET A 311 -22.46 3.14 2.99
CA MET A 311 -23.93 3.29 2.92
C MET A 311 -24.60 2.21 2.07
N ASN A 312 -24.02 1.86 0.92
CA ASN A 312 -24.58 0.83 0.05
C ASN A 312 -24.50 -0.58 0.65
N LEU A 313 -23.52 -0.81 1.53
CA LEU A 313 -23.36 -2.07 2.26
C LEU A 313 -24.18 -2.13 3.55
N ASP A 314 -24.82 -1.02 3.95
CA ASP A 314 -25.52 -0.88 5.23
C ASP A 314 -24.61 -1.30 6.42
N ASP A 315 -23.35 -0.87 6.37
CA ASP A 315 -22.34 -1.21 7.39
C ASP A 315 -22.42 -0.22 8.57
N ASP A 316 -23.21 -0.59 9.58
CA ASP A 316 -23.46 0.13 10.83
C ASP A 316 -22.19 0.58 11.58
N TRP A 317 -21.05 -0.08 11.33
CA TRP A 317 -19.78 0.31 11.91
C TRP A 317 -19.36 1.71 11.46
N TRP A 318 -19.86 2.25 10.36
CA TRP A 318 -19.48 3.58 9.87
C TRP A 318 -20.45 4.71 10.22
N ASP A 319 -21.59 4.41 10.84
CA ASP A 319 -22.68 5.37 11.05
C ASP A 319 -22.29 6.56 11.93
N ASP A 320 -21.42 6.32 12.91
CA ASP A 320 -20.87 7.29 13.87
C ASP A 320 -19.47 7.80 13.47
N VAL A 321 -18.96 7.45 12.28
CA VAL A 321 -17.65 7.90 11.80
C VAL A 321 -17.83 8.95 10.70
N HIS A 322 -17.33 10.16 10.95
CA HIS A 322 -17.30 11.20 9.93
C HIS A 322 -16.24 10.89 8.88
N MET A 323 -16.66 10.60 7.65
CA MET A 323 -15.74 10.36 6.53
C MET A 323 -15.54 11.64 5.74
N VAL A 324 -14.30 12.12 5.70
CA VAL A 324 -13.97 13.46 5.21
C VAL A 324 -12.90 13.38 4.14
N VAL A 325 -13.10 14.10 3.03
CA VAL A 325 -12.08 14.19 1.98
C VAL A 325 -10.93 15.04 2.47
N ASP A 326 -9.68 14.60 2.22
CA ASP A 326 -8.51 15.42 2.53
C ASP A 326 -8.66 16.83 1.92
N PRO A 327 -8.47 17.90 2.70
CA PRO A 327 -8.67 19.27 2.21
C PRO A 327 -7.82 19.65 1.00
N TRP A 328 -6.57 19.17 0.91
CA TRP A 328 -5.72 19.47 -0.24
C TRP A 328 -6.22 18.72 -1.48
N HIS A 329 -6.61 17.45 -1.33
CA HIS A 329 -7.21 16.66 -2.40
C HIS A 329 -8.51 17.30 -2.90
N LEU A 330 -9.39 17.71 -1.98
CA LEU A 330 -10.66 18.36 -2.32
C LEU A 330 -10.46 19.63 -3.15
N VAL A 331 -9.48 20.45 -2.79
CA VAL A 331 -9.22 21.73 -3.49
C VAL A 331 -8.54 21.51 -4.84
N THR A 332 -7.64 20.54 -4.97
CA THR A 332 -6.74 20.44 -6.13
C THR A 332 -7.14 19.36 -7.14
N LYS A 333 -7.86 18.32 -6.71
CA LYS A 333 -8.15 17.13 -7.52
C LYS A 333 -9.64 16.85 -7.70
N HIS A 334 -10.48 17.40 -6.82
CA HIS A 334 -11.88 17.05 -6.79
C HIS A 334 -12.74 18.09 -7.53
N LYS A 335 -13.80 17.63 -8.21
CA LYS A 335 -14.73 18.54 -8.90
C LYS A 335 -15.61 19.23 -7.85
N THR A 336 -15.75 20.55 -7.97
CA THR A 336 -16.63 21.35 -7.09
C THR A 336 -18.10 20.96 -7.22
N THR A 337 -18.50 20.41 -8.38
CA THR A 337 -19.87 19.97 -8.69
C THR A 337 -20.18 18.54 -8.26
N HIS A 338 -19.30 17.87 -7.50
CA HIS A 338 -19.57 16.52 -7.01
C HIS A 338 -20.44 16.60 -5.74
N ASP A 339 -21.76 16.66 -5.94
CA ASP A 339 -22.77 16.92 -4.91
C ASP A 339 -22.70 15.96 -3.72
N PHE A 340 -22.42 14.67 -3.96
CA PHE A 340 -22.30 13.70 -2.88
C PHE A 340 -21.20 14.09 -1.89
N CYS A 341 -20.02 14.44 -2.38
CA CYS A 341 -18.92 14.88 -1.52
C CYS A 341 -19.27 16.19 -0.80
N GLN A 342 -19.85 17.16 -1.51
CA GLN A 342 -20.24 18.43 -0.90
C GLN A 342 -21.22 18.25 0.25
N LYS A 343 -22.13 17.29 0.12
CA LYS A 343 -23.15 16.98 1.14
C LYS A 343 -22.61 16.16 2.32
N TYR A 344 -21.76 15.16 2.06
CA TYR A 344 -21.42 14.15 3.07
C TYR A 344 -19.97 14.14 3.57
N CYS A 345 -19.04 14.66 2.77
CA CYS A 345 -17.60 14.46 2.98
C CYS A 345 -16.78 15.75 2.93
N ASN A 346 -17.42 16.92 2.82
CA ASN A 346 -16.71 18.20 2.76
C ASN A 346 -16.15 18.55 4.15
N PRO A 347 -14.82 18.70 4.32
CA PRO A 347 -14.21 19.04 5.59
C PRO A 347 -14.70 20.39 6.14
N ALA A 348 -15.18 21.31 5.28
CA ALA A 348 -15.73 22.58 5.71
C ALA A 348 -17.06 22.47 6.46
N SER A 349 -17.73 21.32 6.39
CA SER A 349 -18.95 21.02 7.14
C SER A 349 -18.69 20.62 8.60
N TYR A 350 -17.43 20.54 9.03
CA TYR A 350 -17.00 20.06 10.34
C TYR A 350 -16.22 21.17 11.09
N PRO A 351 -16.87 22.01 11.90
CA PRO A 351 -16.22 23.12 12.60
C PRO A 351 -15.05 22.69 13.50
N GLU A 352 -15.11 21.48 14.05
CA GLU A 352 -14.07 20.86 14.87
C GLU A 352 -12.75 20.60 14.10
N LEU A 353 -12.78 20.63 12.76
CA LEU A 353 -11.57 20.59 11.92
C LEU A 353 -10.96 21.97 11.68
N MET A 354 -11.70 23.05 11.90
CA MET A 354 -11.26 24.42 11.63
C MET A 354 -10.58 25.05 12.85
N ARG A 355 -9.53 25.85 12.64
CA ARG A 355 -8.96 26.67 13.72
C ARG A 355 -9.98 27.72 14.19
N GLU A 356 -9.79 28.19 15.42
CA GLU A 356 -10.68 29.19 16.06
C GLU A 356 -10.75 30.52 15.28
N ASP A 357 -9.69 30.87 14.55
CA ASP A 357 -9.63 32.07 13.70
C ASP A 357 -10.36 31.89 12.35
N GLY A 358 -10.93 30.70 12.10
CA GLY A 358 -11.54 30.31 10.83
C GLY A 358 -10.53 30.22 9.68
N LYS A 359 -9.23 30.32 9.95
CA LYS A 359 -8.16 30.31 8.94
C LYS A 359 -7.36 29.03 9.05
N GLY A 360 -7.75 28.08 8.22
CA GLY A 360 -7.04 26.82 8.03
C GLY A 360 -7.42 25.74 9.03
N TRP A 361 -6.72 24.61 8.92
CA TRP A 361 -7.09 23.37 9.57
C TRP A 361 -6.38 23.21 10.92
N TRP A 362 -7.11 22.68 11.90
CA TRP A 362 -6.57 22.33 13.20
C TRP A 362 -5.55 21.19 13.10
N PHE A 363 -5.94 20.13 12.40
CA PHE A 363 -5.11 18.94 12.20
C PHE A 363 -4.26 19.03 10.93
N ASN A 364 -3.06 18.46 11.00
CA ASN A 364 -2.22 18.25 9.81
C ASN A 364 -2.70 17.02 9.05
N THR A 365 -3.45 17.20 7.98
CA THR A 365 -3.92 16.10 7.12
C THR A 365 -2.87 15.65 6.11
N SER A 366 -1.94 16.53 5.71
CA SER A 366 -0.79 16.20 4.86
C SER A 366 0.25 15.27 5.53
N VAL A 367 0.00 14.85 6.78
CA VAL A 367 0.87 13.91 7.51
C VAL A 367 0.98 12.56 6.80
N ALA A 368 -0.06 12.14 6.09
CA ALA A 368 -0.08 10.86 5.39
C ALA A 368 0.87 10.88 4.19
N GLU A 369 0.80 11.92 3.35
CA GLU A 369 1.74 12.16 2.25
C GLU A 369 3.19 12.25 2.74
N GLN A 370 3.46 13.01 3.80
CA GLN A 370 4.81 13.12 4.40
C GLN A 370 5.34 11.77 4.91
N THR A 371 4.45 10.94 5.45
CA THR A 371 4.79 9.59 5.90
C THR A 371 5.04 8.66 4.72
N ASN A 372 4.29 8.81 3.63
CA ASN A 372 4.47 8.08 2.39
C ASN A 372 5.81 8.42 1.74
N VAL A 373 6.25 9.67 1.74
CA VAL A 373 7.62 10.04 1.30
C VAL A 373 8.68 9.33 2.13
N TRP A 374 8.52 9.29 3.45
CA TRP A 374 9.45 8.59 4.34
C TRP A 374 9.44 7.08 4.10
N LEU A 375 8.27 6.44 3.96
CA LEU A 375 8.16 5.01 3.65
C LEU A 375 8.75 4.68 2.28
N GLY A 376 8.54 5.55 1.29
CA GLY A 376 9.05 5.43 -0.08
C GLY A 376 10.57 5.38 -0.14
N SER A 377 11.27 6.01 0.81
CA SER A 377 12.74 5.94 0.91
C SER A 377 13.29 4.53 1.11
N TYR A 378 12.45 3.56 1.51
CA TYR A 378 12.84 2.15 1.67
C TYR A 378 12.58 1.29 0.43
N HIS A 379 12.10 1.86 -0.68
CA HIS A 379 11.70 1.12 -1.88
C HIS A 379 12.80 0.17 -2.39
N SER A 380 14.05 0.65 -2.50
CA SER A 380 15.20 -0.13 -2.98
C SER A 380 15.50 -1.36 -2.11
N ILE A 381 15.36 -1.24 -0.80
CA ILE A 381 15.57 -2.33 0.17
C ILE A 381 14.46 -3.38 0.05
N LEU A 382 13.22 -2.92 -0.10
CA LEU A 382 12.04 -3.78 -0.11
C LEU A 382 11.80 -4.49 -1.44
N LYS A 383 12.40 -3.99 -2.53
CA LYS A 383 12.09 -4.38 -3.91
C LYS A 383 12.12 -5.89 -4.14
N GLU A 384 13.04 -6.60 -3.50
CA GLU A 384 13.22 -8.05 -3.67
C GLU A 384 13.04 -8.82 -2.35
N MET A 385 12.06 -8.43 -1.54
CA MET A 385 11.65 -9.17 -0.35
C MET A 385 10.39 -10.02 -0.58
N LEU A 386 10.28 -11.15 0.11
CA LEU A 386 9.04 -11.92 0.23
C LEU A 386 8.26 -11.46 1.48
N PRO A 387 6.93 -11.73 1.57
CA PRO A 387 6.04 -11.13 2.56
C PRO A 387 6.52 -11.16 4.01
N ILE A 388 7.14 -12.27 4.45
CA ILE A 388 7.63 -12.39 5.84
C ILE A 388 8.64 -11.29 6.16
N LYS A 389 9.65 -11.10 5.31
CA LYS A 389 10.72 -10.12 5.51
C LYS A 389 10.24 -8.70 5.21
N TYR A 390 9.44 -8.56 4.16
CA TYR A 390 8.85 -7.28 3.76
C TYR A 390 8.04 -6.67 4.91
N ASN A 391 7.09 -7.45 5.45
CA ASN A 391 6.23 -6.98 6.53
C ASN A 391 7.03 -6.72 7.81
N PHE A 392 7.91 -7.64 8.17
CA PHE A 392 8.73 -7.49 9.37
C PHE A 392 9.60 -6.23 9.34
N PHE A 393 10.19 -5.92 8.17
CA PHE A 393 11.00 -4.73 8.00
C PHE A 393 10.16 -3.46 8.15
N LEU A 394 9.06 -3.35 7.40
CA LEU A 394 8.21 -2.17 7.46
C LEU A 394 7.65 -1.92 8.86
N ASP A 395 7.17 -2.97 9.53
CA ASP A 395 6.63 -2.85 10.89
C ASP A 395 7.72 -2.43 11.89
N GLU A 396 8.95 -2.91 11.72
CA GLU A 396 10.07 -2.47 12.56
C GLU A 396 10.46 -1.01 12.29
N MET A 397 10.50 -0.59 11.02
CA MET A 397 10.80 0.81 10.69
C MET A 397 9.72 1.74 11.23
N ILE A 398 8.44 1.36 11.11
CA ILE A 398 7.31 2.11 11.68
C ILE A 398 7.45 2.22 13.20
N ARG A 399 7.74 1.11 13.89
CA ARG A 399 7.96 1.10 15.34
C ARG A 399 9.07 2.08 15.76
N LEU A 400 10.19 2.07 15.03
CA LEU A 400 11.31 2.99 15.29
C LEU A 400 10.91 4.45 15.05
N LYS A 401 10.24 4.76 13.94
CA LYS A 401 9.73 6.11 13.66
C LYS A 401 8.75 6.59 14.72
N ASN A 402 7.86 5.72 15.17
CA ASN A 402 6.89 6.06 16.22
C ASN A 402 7.60 6.41 17.53
N ILE A 403 8.68 5.70 17.90
CA ILE A 403 9.50 6.06 19.07
C ILE A 403 10.06 7.49 18.94
N ASP A 404 10.67 7.81 17.80
CA ASP A 404 11.24 9.14 17.56
C ASP A 404 10.17 10.23 17.52
N THR A 405 9.00 9.89 16.96
CA THR A 405 7.85 10.79 16.88
C THR A 405 7.27 11.04 18.27
N ILE A 406 7.11 10.01 19.11
CA ILE A 406 6.71 10.15 20.52
C ILE A 406 7.68 11.08 21.25
N GLN A 407 8.99 10.92 21.06
CA GLN A 407 9.97 11.81 21.69
C GLN A 407 9.79 13.25 21.21
N THR A 408 9.63 13.46 19.91
CA THR A 408 9.36 14.79 19.32
C THR A 408 8.08 15.42 19.90
N LEU A 409 7.02 14.63 20.09
CA LEU A 409 5.77 15.08 20.71
C LEU A 409 5.96 15.48 22.18
N LYS A 410 6.81 14.77 22.93
CA LYS A 410 7.17 15.15 24.30
C LYS A 410 7.94 16.47 24.33
N ASP A 411 8.93 16.62 23.44
CA ASP A 411 9.74 17.84 23.35
C ASP A 411 8.88 19.06 23.00
N ARG A 412 7.87 18.87 22.15
CA ARG A 412 6.84 19.87 21.81
C ARG A 412 5.74 20.04 22.87
N ARG A 413 5.82 19.33 24.00
CA ARG A 413 4.83 19.36 25.11
C ARG A 413 3.41 19.02 24.66
N LEU A 414 3.27 18.16 23.66
CA LEU A 414 1.98 17.69 23.14
C LEU A 414 1.37 16.53 23.95
N MET A 415 2.02 16.14 25.05
CA MET A 415 1.51 15.15 26.01
C MET A 415 1.07 13.83 25.36
N PRO A 416 2.00 13.06 24.74
CA PRO A 416 1.68 11.75 24.18
C PRO A 416 1.34 10.75 25.29
N MET A 417 0.12 10.21 25.24
CA MET A 417 -0.46 9.28 26.20
C MET A 417 -1.05 8.07 25.45
N TYR A 418 -1.44 7.05 26.21
CA TYR A 418 -2.12 5.86 25.70
C TYR A 418 -3.36 5.60 26.53
N TYR A 419 -4.46 5.23 25.86
CA TYR A 419 -5.63 4.76 26.56
C TYR A 419 -5.32 3.49 27.36
N PRO A 420 -5.95 3.31 28.54
CA PRO A 420 -5.90 2.05 29.24
C PRO A 420 -6.47 0.95 28.35
N SER A 421 -5.83 -0.22 28.34
CA SER A 421 -6.45 -1.45 27.85
C SER A 421 -6.66 -2.41 29.00
N ASP A 422 -7.74 -3.17 28.93
CA ASP A 422 -7.99 -4.33 29.79
C ASP A 422 -7.05 -5.52 29.47
N THR A 423 -5.99 -5.31 28.68
CA THR A 423 -5.15 -6.36 28.10
C THR A 423 -4.20 -7.04 29.08
N GLU A 424 -4.02 -6.53 30.31
CA GLU A 424 -3.32 -7.29 31.34
C GLU A 424 -4.01 -8.64 31.63
N ALA A 425 -5.32 -8.76 31.36
CA ALA A 425 -6.06 -10.02 31.47
C ALA A 425 -5.88 -10.94 30.24
N LEU A 426 -5.75 -10.40 29.02
CA LEU A 426 -5.72 -11.18 27.77
C LEU A 426 -4.35 -11.78 27.44
N GLU A 427 -3.25 -11.13 27.82
CA GLU A 427 -1.91 -11.72 27.66
C GLU A 427 -1.74 -13.00 28.50
N SER A 428 -2.51 -13.17 29.59
CA SER A 428 -2.51 -14.40 30.41
C SER A 428 -3.24 -15.59 29.77
N VAL A 429 -4.10 -15.33 28.76
CA VAL A 429 -4.89 -16.36 28.08
C VAL A 429 -4.16 -16.91 26.84
N LEU A 430 -3.14 -16.21 26.35
CA LEU A 430 -2.34 -16.58 25.17
C LEU A 430 -0.89 -17.00 25.50
N THR A 431 -0.51 -17.01 26.78
CA THR A 431 0.68 -17.69 27.33
C THR A 431 0.35 -19.12 27.69
#